data_AF-A0A2N2Y1M2-F1
#
_entry.id   AF-A0A2N2Y1M2-F1
#
_cell.length_a   1.000
_cell.length_b   1.000
_cell.length_c   1.000
_cell.angle_alpha   90.00
_cell.angle_beta   90.00
_cell.angle_gamma   90.00
#
_symmetry.space_group_name_H-M   'P 1'
#
loop_
_entity.id
_entity.type
_entity.pdbx_description
1 polymer ?
#
loop_
_entity_poly.entity_id
_entity_poly.type
_entity_poly.pdbx_seq_one_letter_code
_entity_poly.pdbx_strand_id
1 'polypeptide(L)'
;MKENCWEHKKCERQPGGKKVAELGVCPAAIEKKLDNINSGKNGGRSCWVLAGTLCGGSVQGVFAHKLQSCMNCEFYKIVQTEEKSTGTLIRTPDLLSKLK
;
A
#
# COMPACT_ATOMS: atom_id res chain seq x y z
N MET A 1 -1.99 6.67 14.01
CA MET A 1 -1.84 5.95 12.73
C MET A 1 -1.65 6.99 11.63
N LYS A 2 -0.73 6.78 10.70
CA LYS A 2 -0.40 7.73 9.62
C LYS A 2 -1.30 7.51 8.39
N GLU A 3 -1.29 8.47 7.47
CA GLU A 3 -2.04 8.42 6.20
C GLU A 3 -1.71 7.14 5.40
N ASN A 4 -2.73 6.47 4.90
CA ASN A 4 -2.64 5.27 4.06
C ASN A 4 -2.74 5.61 2.57
N CYS A 5 -2.34 4.67 1.71
CA CYS A 5 -2.29 4.94 0.27
C CYS A 5 -3.64 5.35 -0.35
N TRP A 6 -4.77 4.84 0.15
CA TRP A 6 -6.10 5.19 -0.37
C TRP A 6 -6.57 6.58 0.06
N GLU A 7 -6.13 7.06 1.23
CA GLU A 7 -6.37 8.43 1.70
C GLU A 7 -5.57 9.40 0.84
N HIS A 8 -4.26 9.13 0.68
CA HIS A 8 -3.37 9.95 -0.12
C HIS A 8 -3.77 10.00 -1.60
N LYS A 9 -4.07 8.84 -2.20
CA LYS A 9 -4.46 8.75 -3.63
C LYS A 9 -5.94 9.05 -3.88
N LYS A 10 -6.75 9.18 -2.84
CA LYS A 10 -8.21 9.39 -2.92
C LYS A 10 -8.88 8.42 -3.90
N CYS A 11 -8.48 7.15 -3.85
CA CYS A 11 -8.91 6.15 -4.83
C CYS A 11 -10.29 5.56 -4.55
N GLU A 12 -10.86 5.81 -3.37
CA GLU A 12 -12.22 5.39 -2.95
C GLU A 12 -12.48 3.86 -3.05
N ARG A 13 -11.43 3.05 -2.93
CA ARG A 13 -11.50 1.57 -2.91
C ARG A 13 -11.31 0.96 -1.52
N GLN A 14 -11.23 1.76 -0.46
CA GLN A 14 -11.31 1.27 0.92
C GLN A 14 -12.69 0.63 1.21
N PRO A 15 -12.86 -0.21 2.25
CA PRO A 15 -14.18 -0.70 2.65
C PRO A 15 -15.21 0.43 2.75
N GLY A 16 -16.36 0.27 2.09
CA GLY A 16 -17.40 1.30 1.99
C GLY A 16 -17.11 2.46 1.03
N GLY A 17 -16.00 2.41 0.28
CA GLY A 17 -15.66 3.42 -0.73
C GLY A 17 -16.54 3.35 -1.98
N LYS A 18 -16.73 4.49 -2.64
CA LYS A 18 -17.64 4.63 -3.79
C LYS A 18 -17.27 3.75 -4.99
N LYS A 19 -15.98 3.48 -5.17
CA LYS A 19 -15.48 2.67 -6.30
C LYS A 19 -15.43 1.17 -5.99
N VAL A 20 -15.88 0.74 -4.81
CA VAL A 20 -15.89 -0.67 -4.43
C VAL A 20 -16.84 -1.49 -5.31
N ALA A 21 -18.02 -0.95 -5.64
CA ALA A 21 -19.01 -1.67 -6.46
C ALA A 21 -18.50 -1.98 -7.88
N GLU A 22 -17.69 -1.07 -8.44
CA GLU A 22 -17.17 -1.18 -9.81
C GLU A 22 -15.81 -1.90 -9.86
N LEU A 23 -14.90 -1.56 -8.95
CA LEU A 23 -13.49 -1.97 -9.02
C LEU A 23 -13.10 -2.96 -7.91
N GLY A 24 -14.04 -3.33 -7.04
CA GLY A 24 -13.78 -4.15 -5.86
C GLY A 24 -12.99 -3.43 -4.77
N VAL A 25 -12.95 -4.03 -3.59
CA VAL A 25 -12.19 -3.52 -2.44
C VAL A 25 -10.69 -3.61 -2.70
N CYS A 26 -9.95 -2.56 -2.35
CA CYS A 26 -8.51 -2.50 -2.48
C CYS A 26 -7.83 -3.51 -1.54
N PRO A 27 -6.96 -4.40 -2.05
CA PRO A 27 -6.23 -5.35 -1.22
C PRO A 27 -5.43 -4.69 -0.08
N ALA A 28 -4.83 -3.52 -0.35
CA ALA A 28 -4.13 -2.76 0.69
C ALA A 28 -5.02 -2.33 1.85
N ALA A 29 -6.31 -2.11 1.60
CA ALA A 29 -7.25 -1.69 2.64
C ALA A 29 -7.80 -2.86 3.49
N ILE A 30 -7.53 -4.11 3.10
CA ILE A 30 -8.03 -5.31 3.81
C ILE A 30 -6.97 -6.31 4.21
N GLU A 31 -5.72 -6.16 3.76
CA GLU A 31 -4.62 -7.06 4.11
C GLU A 31 -4.20 -6.89 5.58
N LYS A 32 -4.77 -7.71 6.46
CA LYS A 32 -4.56 -7.65 7.91
C LYS A 32 -3.18 -8.16 8.34
N LYS A 33 -2.50 -9.00 7.54
CA LYS A 33 -1.15 -9.49 7.88
C LYS A 33 -0.12 -8.35 7.99
N LEU A 34 -0.42 -7.19 7.41
CA LEU A 34 0.42 -6.01 7.43
C LEU A 34 -0.08 -4.91 8.37
N ASP A 35 -1.12 -5.17 9.17
CA ASP A 35 -1.70 -4.16 10.05
C ASP A 35 -0.67 -3.61 11.05
N ASN A 36 -0.75 -2.30 11.33
CA ASN A 36 0.19 -1.52 12.15
C ASN A 36 1.64 -1.44 11.63
N ILE A 37 1.97 -2.05 10.48
CA ILE A 37 3.29 -1.92 9.88
C ILE A 37 3.47 -0.53 9.27
N ASN A 38 4.66 0.03 9.46
CA ASN A 38 5.00 1.38 9.04
C ASN A 38 3.93 2.36 9.57
N SER A 39 3.46 2.22 10.82
CA SER A 39 2.44 3.10 11.39
C SER A 39 1.12 3.21 10.60
N GLY A 40 0.82 2.25 9.72
CA GLY A 40 -0.35 2.24 8.83
C GLY A 40 -1.45 1.27 9.26
N LYS A 41 -2.59 1.33 8.55
CA LYS A 41 -3.69 0.37 8.69
C LYS A 41 -3.58 -0.71 7.64
N ASN A 42 -3.74 -1.98 8.00
CA ASN A 42 -3.64 -3.11 7.07
C ASN A 42 -2.40 -2.96 6.16
N GLY A 43 -2.53 -3.17 4.85
CA GLY A 43 -1.47 -2.93 3.87
C GLY A 43 -1.29 -1.47 3.43
N GLY A 44 -1.95 -0.50 4.07
CA GLY A 44 -2.06 0.88 3.58
C GLY A 44 -0.74 1.63 3.44
N ARG A 45 0.22 1.39 4.34
CA ARG A 45 1.60 1.93 4.27
C ARG A 45 2.63 0.89 3.83
N SER A 46 2.15 -0.15 3.15
CA SER A 46 2.96 -1.21 2.53
C SER A 46 2.37 -1.60 1.17
N CYS A 47 1.61 -0.70 0.54
CA CYS A 47 0.76 -1.06 -0.60
C CYS A 47 1.57 -1.58 -1.79
N TRP A 48 2.85 -1.25 -1.91
CA TRP A 48 3.75 -1.72 -2.97
C TRP A 48 3.95 -3.24 -2.98
N VAL A 49 3.80 -3.94 -1.84
CA VAL A 49 3.95 -5.40 -1.78
C VAL A 49 2.69 -6.20 -2.15
N LEU A 50 1.56 -5.54 -2.40
CA LEU A 50 0.27 -6.21 -2.61
C LEU A 50 -0.20 -6.17 -4.07
N ALA A 51 -0.43 -7.31 -4.72
CA ALA A 51 -1.03 -7.32 -6.05
C ALA A 51 -2.46 -6.72 -6.05
N GLY A 52 -2.98 -6.31 -7.22
CA GLY A 52 -4.38 -5.87 -7.34
C GLY A 52 -4.67 -4.44 -6.84
N THR A 53 -3.66 -3.72 -6.36
CA THR A 53 -3.77 -2.29 -6.02
C THR A 53 -3.84 -1.43 -7.27
N LEU A 54 -4.61 -0.34 -7.20
CA LEU A 54 -4.71 0.63 -8.28
C LEU A 54 -3.58 1.67 -8.15
N CYS A 55 -2.68 1.71 -9.12
CA CYS A 55 -1.65 2.75 -9.20
C CYS A 55 -1.67 3.34 -10.61
N GLY A 56 -1.69 4.66 -10.74
CA GLY A 56 -1.71 5.33 -12.05
C GLY A 56 -2.99 5.11 -12.87
N GLY A 57 -4.12 4.78 -12.23
CA GLY A 57 -5.40 4.57 -12.93
C GLY A 57 -5.66 3.14 -13.42
N SER A 58 -4.72 2.21 -13.24
CA SER A 58 -4.90 0.79 -13.59
C SER A 58 -4.57 -0.15 -12.44
N VAL A 59 -5.19 -1.33 -12.46
CA VAL A 59 -4.86 -2.43 -11.55
C VAL A 59 -3.46 -2.93 -11.92
N GLN A 60 -2.54 -2.87 -10.96
CA GLN A 60 -1.17 -3.31 -11.18
C GLN A 60 -1.06 -4.84 -11.06
N GLY A 61 -0.36 -5.44 -12.03
CA GLY A 61 -0.11 -6.88 -12.14
C GLY A 61 0.94 -7.40 -11.14
N VAL A 62 1.69 -8.43 -11.54
CA VAL A 62 2.64 -9.15 -10.69
C VAL A 62 3.73 -8.27 -10.04
N PHE A 63 4.16 -8.67 -8.85
CA PHE A 63 5.03 -7.92 -7.92
C PHE A 63 6.29 -7.29 -8.56
N ALA A 64 6.98 -8.00 -9.46
CA ALA A 64 8.25 -7.55 -10.05
C ALA A 64 8.10 -6.27 -10.88
N HIS A 65 7.06 -6.18 -11.72
CA HIS A 65 6.78 -4.97 -12.51
C HIS A 65 6.32 -3.82 -11.60
N LYS A 66 5.63 -4.16 -10.52
CA LYS A 66 5.04 -3.20 -9.61
C LYS A 66 6.08 -2.49 -8.73
N LEU A 67 7.09 -3.20 -8.24
CA LEU A 67 8.08 -2.61 -7.34
C LEU A 67 8.85 -1.45 -8.01
N GLN A 68 9.18 -1.59 -9.29
CA GLN A 68 9.86 -0.54 -10.05
C GLN A 68 8.98 0.72 -10.22
N SER A 69 7.70 0.54 -10.58
CA SER A 69 6.75 1.65 -10.62
C SER A 69 6.53 2.27 -9.23
N CYS A 70 6.54 1.47 -8.17
CA CYS A 70 6.39 1.95 -6.80
C CYS A 70 7.58 2.79 -6.32
N MET A 71 8.81 2.54 -6.78
CA MET A 71 9.96 3.40 -6.44
C MET A 71 9.77 4.85 -6.91
N ASN A 72 8.96 5.06 -7.96
CA ASN A 72 8.60 6.39 -8.46
C ASN A 72 7.30 6.93 -7.86
N CYS A 73 6.55 6.14 -7.10
CA CYS A 73 5.32 6.57 -6.46
C CYS A 73 5.62 7.57 -5.34
N GLU A 74 4.97 8.74 -5.38
CA GLU A 74 5.08 9.76 -4.35
C GLU A 74 4.77 9.22 -2.95
N PHE A 75 3.69 8.45 -2.79
CA PHE A 75 3.31 7.89 -1.51
C PHE A 75 4.35 6.92 -0.96
N TYR A 76 4.97 6.10 -1.82
CA TYR A 76 6.07 5.23 -1.41
C TYR A 76 7.24 6.06 -0.86
N LYS A 77 7.60 7.16 -1.54
CA LYS A 77 8.67 8.06 -1.09
C LYS A 77 8.34 8.71 0.25
N ILE A 78 7.09 9.14 0.46
CA ILE A 78 6.60 9.66 1.75
C ILE A 78 6.81 8.61 2.84
N VAL A 79 6.38 7.37 2.60
CA VAL A 79 6.54 6.28 3.59
C VAL A 79 8.01 6.03 3.93
N GLN A 80 8.86 5.97 2.91
CA GLN A 80 10.30 5.80 3.08
C GLN A 80 10.91 6.93 3.91
N THR A 81 10.55 8.18 3.65
CA THR A 81 11.09 9.33 4.39
C THR A 81 10.60 9.34 5.84
N GLU A 82 9.29 9.18 6.04
CA GLU A 82 8.66 9.27 7.36
C GLU A 82 9.03 8.16 8.33
N GLU A 83 9.30 6.95 7.84
CA GLU A 83 9.66 5.82 8.71
C GLU A 83 11.18 5.64 8.85
N LYS A 84 11.98 6.13 7.89
CA LYS A 84 13.45 6.16 8.05
C LYS A 84 13.86 7.19 9.10
N SER A 85 13.21 8.34 9.13
CA SER A 85 13.52 9.39 10.12
C SER A 85 13.22 8.94 11.56
N THR A 86 12.25 8.05 11.75
CA THR A 86 11.87 7.48 13.05
C THR A 86 12.53 6.13 13.36
N GLY A 87 13.30 5.56 12.42
CA GLY A 87 13.92 4.24 12.57
C GLY A 87 12.95 3.05 12.59
N THR A 88 11.71 3.25 12.14
CA THR A 88 10.62 2.25 12.20
C THR A 88 10.35 1.56 10.86
N LEU A 89 11.11 1.90 9.81
CA LEU A 89 10.88 1.37 8.46
C LEU A 89 11.09 -0.14 8.40
N ILE A 90 10.03 -0.88 8.06
CA ILE A 90 10.11 -2.30 7.69
C ILE A 90 10.38 -2.43 6.19
N ARG A 91 11.42 -3.18 5.83
CA ARG A 91 11.88 -3.30 4.44
C ARG A 91 11.04 -4.29 3.64
N THR A 92 11.02 -4.10 2.33
CA THR A 92 10.24 -4.93 1.38
C THR A 92 10.41 -6.45 1.55
N PRO A 93 11.63 -7.02 1.74
CA PRO A 93 11.76 -8.46 1.98
C PRO A 93 11.05 -8.94 3.25
N ASP A 94 11.09 -8.13 4.31
CA ASP A 94 10.45 -8.40 5.60
C ASP A 94 8.93 -8.23 5.51
N LEU A 95 8.44 -7.34 4.66
CA LEU A 95 7.02 -7.23 4.34
C LEU A 95 6.51 -8.45 3.58
N LEU A 96 7.27 -8.92 2.59
CA LEU A 96 6.91 -10.10 1.79
C LEU A 96 6.92 -11.39 2.62
N SER A 97 7.85 -11.54 3.56
CA SER A 97 7.90 -12.71 4.43
C SER A 97 6.65 -12.84 5.30
N LYS A 98 6.03 -11.72 5.68
CA LYS A 98 4.77 -11.69 6.44
C LYS A 98 3.54 -12.05 5.61
N LEU A 99 3.60 -11.96 4.28
CA LEU A 99 2.48 -12.28 3.40
C LEU A 99 2.39 -13.76 3.05
N LYS A 100 3.47 -14.52 3.28
CA LYS A 100 3.51 -15.97 3.11
C LYS A 100 2.55 -16.70 4.06
#